data_AF-L9X1L6-F1
#
_entry.id   AF-L9X1L6-F1
#
_cell.length_a   1.000
_cell.length_b   1.000
_cell.length_c   1.000
_cell.angle_alpha   90.00
_cell.angle_beta   90.00
_cell.angle_gamma   90.00
#
_symmetry.space_group_name_H-M   'P 1'
#
loop_
_entity.id
_entity.type
_entity.pdbx_description
1 polymer ?
#
loop_
_entity_poly.entity_id
_entity_poly.type
_entity_poly.pdbx_seq_one_letter_code
_entity_poly.pdbx_strand_id
1 'polypeptide(L)'
;DRQKAVTMALIHDLGEARTGDIATRAEDGRQTIPTCEKELAERSAVSDLVEPFEDSELLSLWEEYEARDTPTAQFVKDMDLIDNCLQALKYERQNRYDDAEANDHFAEFENLDEFFATAAPRFQTEFGEDLFEQIKTKYEQELGRPCQL
;
A
#
# COMPACT_ATOMS: atom_id res chain seq x y z
N ASP A 1 -20.16 0.25 1.81
CA ASP A 1 -20.71 0.93 3.01
C ASP A 1 -19.66 1.93 3.50
N ARG A 2 -20.02 3.20 3.69
CA ARG A 2 -19.04 4.25 4.07
C ARG A 2 -18.49 4.06 5.47
N GLN A 3 -19.31 3.69 6.44
CA GLN A 3 -18.85 3.52 7.82
C GLN A 3 -17.89 2.35 7.89
N LYS A 4 -18.26 1.23 7.24
CA LYS A 4 -17.40 0.06 7.12
C LYS A 4 -16.05 0.39 6.45
N ALA A 5 -16.07 1.14 5.35
CA ALA A 5 -14.85 1.56 4.65
C ALA A 5 -13.92 2.39 5.54
N VAL A 6 -14.47 3.33 6.30
CA VAL A 6 -13.68 4.16 7.24
C VAL A 6 -13.10 3.31 8.35
N THR A 7 -13.88 2.42 8.97
CA THR A 7 -13.36 1.53 10.02
C THR A 7 -12.26 0.63 9.48
N MET A 8 -12.45 0.02 8.32
CA MET A 8 -11.47 -0.82 7.65
C MET A 8 -10.17 -0.07 7.36
N ALA A 9 -10.26 1.16 6.83
CA ALA A 9 -9.09 2.00 6.59
C ALA A 9 -8.33 2.36 7.88
N LEU A 10 -9.01 2.48 9.02
CA LEU A 10 -8.34 2.77 10.30
C LEU A 10 -7.57 1.58 10.87
N ILE A 11 -7.94 0.35 10.50
CA ILE A 11 -7.38 -0.86 11.12
C ILE A 11 -6.49 -1.68 10.19
N HIS A 12 -6.44 -1.39 8.90
CA HIS A 12 -5.74 -2.24 7.93
C HIS A 12 -4.26 -2.46 8.28
N ASP A 13 -3.55 -1.39 8.65
CA ASP A 13 -2.15 -1.44 9.10
C ASP A 13 -1.97 -1.58 10.61
N LEU A 14 -3.03 -1.96 11.36
CA LEU A 14 -2.95 -2.03 12.83
C LEU A 14 -1.86 -3.01 13.30
N GLY A 15 -1.64 -4.10 12.55
CA GLY A 15 -0.60 -5.09 12.84
C GLY A 15 0.82 -4.52 12.79
N GLU A 16 1.06 -3.52 11.93
CA GLU A 16 2.37 -2.88 11.74
C GLU A 16 2.87 -2.15 13.00
N ALA A 17 1.96 -1.81 13.93
CA ALA A 17 2.32 -1.29 15.25
C ALA A 17 3.12 -2.29 16.11
N ARG A 18 3.20 -3.57 15.72
CA ARG A 18 4.00 -4.62 16.37
C ARG A 18 5.05 -5.20 15.43
N THR A 19 4.70 -5.48 14.19
CA THR A 19 5.60 -6.12 13.21
C THR A 19 6.57 -5.12 12.57
N GLY A 20 6.24 -3.82 12.59
CA GLY A 20 6.86 -2.82 11.74
C GLY A 20 6.33 -2.88 10.31
N ASP A 21 6.51 -1.80 9.56
CA ASP A 21 6.17 -1.72 8.13
C ASP A 21 7.19 -2.52 7.31
N ILE A 22 6.78 -3.71 6.88
CA ILE A 22 7.56 -4.57 5.98
C ILE A 22 7.10 -4.26 4.55
N ALA A 23 7.84 -3.35 3.91
CA ALA A 23 7.57 -2.91 2.55
C ALA A 23 7.49 -4.08 1.56
N THR A 24 6.44 -4.06 0.73
CA THR A 24 6.28 -4.99 -0.39
C THR A 24 7.15 -4.52 -1.55
N ARG A 25 8.00 -5.40 -2.09
CA ARG A 25 8.88 -5.09 -3.22
C ARG A 25 8.25 -5.51 -4.54
N ALA A 26 8.60 -4.83 -5.63
CA ALA A 26 8.18 -5.22 -6.98
C ALA A 26 8.82 -6.56 -7.42
N GLU A 27 10.04 -6.83 -6.96
CA GLU A 27 10.75 -8.08 -7.25
C GLU A 27 10.57 -9.14 -6.14
N ASP A 28 10.10 -10.32 -6.53
CA ASP A 28 9.94 -11.49 -5.65
C ASP A 28 11.25 -11.90 -4.94
N GLY A 29 12.41 -11.62 -5.54
CA GLY A 29 13.73 -11.99 -5.01
C GLY A 29 14.27 -11.10 -3.88
N ARG A 30 13.66 -9.93 -3.66
CA ARG A 30 14.05 -8.98 -2.60
C ARG A 30 13.09 -8.97 -1.42
N GLN A 31 12.05 -9.79 -1.48
CA GLN A 31 11.15 -10.00 -0.37
C GLN A 31 11.91 -10.68 0.77
N THR A 32 12.12 -9.96 1.87
CA THR A 32 12.95 -10.44 2.99
C THR A 32 12.24 -11.48 3.87
N ILE A 33 10.90 -11.50 3.83
CA ILE A 33 10.04 -12.36 4.64
C ILE A 33 8.97 -12.99 3.73
N PRO A 34 8.78 -14.32 3.75
CA PRO A 34 7.72 -14.98 3.00
C PRO A 34 6.34 -14.36 3.31
N THR A 35 5.51 -14.16 2.28
CA THR A 35 4.19 -13.54 2.44
C THR A 35 3.34 -14.21 3.51
N CYS A 36 3.35 -15.55 3.57
CA CYS A 36 2.59 -16.29 4.58
C CYS A 36 3.09 -16.06 6.02
N GLU A 37 4.40 -15.87 6.22
CA GLU A 37 4.96 -15.57 7.54
C GLU A 37 4.61 -14.15 7.98
N LYS A 38 4.61 -13.19 7.04
CA LYS A 38 4.16 -11.81 7.26
C LYS A 38 2.69 -11.79 7.66
N GLU A 39 1.81 -12.41 6.87
CA GLU A 39 0.37 -12.48 7.12
C GLU A 39 0.04 -13.10 8.49
N LEU A 40 0.74 -14.18 8.86
CA LEU A 40 0.56 -14.82 10.17
C LEU A 40 1.00 -13.91 11.33
N ALA A 41 2.13 -13.21 11.17
CA ALA A 41 2.63 -12.28 12.16
C ALA A 41 1.68 -11.09 12.35
N GLU A 42 1.19 -10.51 11.26
CA GLU A 42 0.24 -9.39 11.28
C GLU A 42 -1.11 -9.82 11.87
N ARG A 43 -1.63 -10.98 11.47
CA ARG A 43 -2.86 -11.51 12.06
C ARG A 43 -2.74 -11.71 13.58
N SER A 44 -1.61 -12.27 14.04
CA SER A 44 -1.35 -12.42 15.48
C SER A 44 -1.29 -11.05 16.17
N ALA A 45 -0.60 -10.08 15.58
CA ALA A 45 -0.49 -8.73 16.12
C ALA A 45 -1.85 -8.04 16.22
N VAL A 46 -2.67 -8.10 15.17
CA VAL A 46 -4.01 -7.52 15.16
C VAL A 46 -4.89 -8.20 16.19
N SER A 47 -4.89 -9.53 16.26
CA SER A 47 -5.64 -10.30 17.27
C SER A 47 -5.30 -9.84 18.69
N ASP A 48 -4.01 -9.71 19.03
CA ASP A 48 -3.55 -9.27 20.35
C ASP A 48 -3.92 -7.80 20.63
N LEU A 49 -3.92 -6.95 19.61
CA LEU A 49 -4.26 -5.52 19.73
C LEU A 49 -5.76 -5.28 19.92
N VAL A 50 -6.61 -6.10 19.31
CA VAL A 50 -8.07 -5.96 19.38
C VAL A 50 -8.69 -6.72 20.55
N GLU A 51 -8.01 -7.72 21.11
CA GLU A 51 -8.48 -8.53 22.26
C GLU A 51 -9.05 -7.67 23.42
N PRO A 52 -8.39 -6.59 23.89
CA PRO A 52 -8.88 -5.81 25.03
C PRO A 52 -10.20 -5.06 24.77
N PHE A 53 -10.62 -4.93 23.52
CA PHE A 53 -11.86 -4.25 23.16
C PHE A 53 -13.07 -5.20 23.13
N GLU A 54 -12.83 -6.52 23.26
CA GLU A 54 -13.86 -7.56 23.16
C GLU A 54 -14.70 -7.46 21.87
N ASP A 55 -14.11 -6.90 20.80
CA ASP A 55 -14.77 -6.62 19.54
C ASP A 55 -14.20 -7.51 18.42
N SER A 56 -14.86 -8.65 18.21
CA SER A 56 -14.51 -9.57 17.13
C SER A 56 -14.78 -9.01 15.73
N GLU A 57 -15.58 -7.93 15.60
CA GLU A 57 -15.84 -7.32 14.30
C GLU A 57 -14.59 -6.64 13.75
N LEU A 58 -13.71 -6.09 14.59
CA LEU A 58 -12.46 -5.47 14.15
C LEU A 58 -11.53 -6.48 13.47
N LEU A 59 -11.30 -7.64 14.10
CA LEU A 59 -10.50 -8.71 13.48
C LEU A 59 -11.15 -9.18 12.16
N SER A 60 -12.48 -9.31 12.15
CA SER A 60 -13.21 -9.74 10.96
C SER A 60 -13.10 -8.74 9.80
N LEU A 61 -13.13 -7.44 10.10
CA LEU A 61 -12.94 -6.37 9.12
C LEU A 61 -11.51 -6.32 8.58
N TRP A 62 -10.51 -6.58 9.44
CA TRP A 62 -9.12 -6.70 9.01
C TRP A 62 -8.93 -7.92 8.09
N GLU A 63 -9.46 -9.08 8.46
CA GLU A 63 -9.42 -10.29 7.62
C GLU A 63 -10.15 -10.09 6.28
N GLU A 64 -11.25 -9.33 6.27
CA GLU A 64 -11.95 -8.97 5.04
C GLU A 64 -11.12 -8.06 4.13
N TYR A 65 -10.38 -7.10 4.70
CA TYR A 65 -9.47 -6.24 3.96
C TYR A 65 -8.35 -7.05 3.30
N GLU A 66 -7.72 -7.96 4.05
CA GLU A 66 -6.64 -8.83 3.56
C GLU A 66 -7.13 -9.79 2.45
N ALA A 67 -8.30 -10.40 2.64
CA ALA A 67 -8.88 -11.31 1.64
C ALA A 67 -9.28 -10.59 0.34
N ARG A 68 -9.66 -9.31 0.43
CA ARG A 68 -10.04 -8.46 -0.71
C ARG A 68 -11.19 -9.00 -1.58
N ASP A 69 -12.07 -9.78 -0.98
CA ASP A 69 -13.19 -10.44 -1.68
C ASP A 69 -14.46 -9.60 -1.74
N THR A 70 -14.53 -8.48 -1.01
CA THR A 70 -15.74 -7.64 -0.95
C THR A 70 -15.53 -6.30 -1.65
N PRO A 71 -16.59 -5.69 -2.22
CA PRO A 71 -16.47 -4.38 -2.86
C PRO A 71 -15.94 -3.28 -1.92
N THR A 72 -16.16 -3.41 -0.61
CA THR A 72 -15.63 -2.44 0.36
C THR A 72 -14.14 -2.67 0.60
N ALA A 73 -13.69 -3.92 0.76
CA ALA A 73 -12.27 -4.25 0.87
C ALA A 73 -11.47 -3.87 -0.38
N GLN A 74 -12.01 -4.17 -1.56
CA GLN A 74 -11.43 -3.78 -2.84
C GLN A 74 -11.24 -2.27 -2.93
N PHE A 75 -12.28 -1.51 -2.60
CA PHE A 75 -12.22 -0.05 -2.59
C PHE A 75 -11.17 0.48 -1.59
N VAL A 76 -11.14 -0.03 -0.36
CA VAL A 76 -10.18 0.44 0.66
C VAL A 76 -8.75 0.08 0.26
N LYS A 77 -8.50 -1.12 -0.29
CA LYS A 77 -7.18 -1.53 -0.79
C LYS A 77 -6.72 -0.65 -1.96
N ASP A 78 -7.63 -0.31 -2.88
CA ASP A 78 -7.32 0.64 -3.95
C ASP A 78 -6.94 2.01 -3.38
N MET A 79 -7.66 2.51 -2.37
CA MET A 79 -7.35 3.82 -1.78
C MET A 79 -6.00 3.85 -1.04
N ASP A 80 -5.61 2.76 -0.39
CA ASP A 80 -4.27 2.58 0.20
C ASP A 80 -3.17 2.67 -0.87
N LEU A 81 -3.32 1.96 -1.99
CA LEU A 81 -2.39 2.07 -3.14
C LEU A 81 -2.34 3.49 -3.73
N ILE A 82 -3.49 4.18 -3.78
CA ILE A 82 -3.58 5.58 -4.23
C ILE A 82 -2.82 6.51 -3.28
N ASP A 83 -2.93 6.31 -1.96
CA ASP A 83 -2.21 7.14 -0.98
C ASP A 83 -0.69 7.03 -1.17
N ASN A 84 -0.19 5.81 -1.37
CA ASN A 84 1.21 5.55 -1.69
C ASN A 84 1.66 6.28 -2.98
N CYS A 85 0.90 6.20 -4.06
CA CYS A 85 1.19 6.92 -5.31
C CYS A 85 1.16 8.45 -5.13
N LEU A 86 0.20 8.98 -4.37
CA LEU A 86 0.12 10.41 -4.06
C LEU A 86 1.31 10.86 -3.23
N GLN A 87 1.76 10.03 -2.29
CA GLN A 87 2.91 10.30 -1.46
C GLN A 87 4.21 10.34 -2.29
N ALA A 88 4.34 9.44 -3.28
CA ALA A 88 5.43 9.48 -4.26
C ALA A 88 5.43 10.80 -5.06
N LEU A 89 4.29 11.16 -5.67
CA LEU A 89 4.14 12.43 -6.38
C LEU A 89 4.47 13.65 -5.52
N LYS A 90 4.06 13.64 -4.25
CA LYS A 90 4.35 14.72 -3.32
C LYS A 90 5.84 14.83 -3.01
N TYR A 91 6.54 13.71 -2.87
CA TYR A 91 7.98 13.69 -2.64
C TYR A 91 8.77 14.18 -3.85
N GLU A 92 8.34 13.81 -5.05
CA GLU A 92 8.92 14.31 -6.30
C GLU A 92 8.83 15.85 -6.38
N ARG A 93 7.64 16.40 -6.18
CA ARG A 93 7.41 17.86 -6.16
C ARG A 93 8.23 18.61 -5.11
N GLN A 94 8.61 17.94 -4.03
CA GLN A 94 9.38 18.52 -2.94
C GLN A 94 10.88 18.32 -3.12
N ASN A 95 11.32 17.67 -4.21
CA ASN A 95 12.71 17.22 -4.41
C ASN A 95 13.24 16.47 -3.19
N ARG A 96 12.41 15.58 -2.63
CA ARG A 96 12.79 14.76 -1.45
C ARG A 96 13.55 13.50 -1.83
N TYR A 97 13.69 13.22 -3.12
CA TYR A 97 14.50 12.16 -3.65
C TYR A 97 15.77 12.80 -4.23
N ASP A 98 16.93 12.29 -3.82
CA ASP A 98 18.23 12.69 -4.37
C ASP A 98 18.81 11.50 -5.15
N ASP A 99 18.78 11.58 -6.48
CA ASP A 99 19.32 10.56 -7.38
C ASP A 99 20.83 10.30 -7.16
N ALA A 100 21.53 11.20 -6.46
CA ALA A 100 22.96 11.06 -6.15
C ALA A 100 23.22 10.22 -4.88
N GLU A 101 22.21 10.00 -4.04
CA GLU A 101 22.33 9.10 -2.88
C GLU A 101 22.07 7.65 -3.30
N ALA A 102 22.98 6.76 -2.93
CA ALA A 102 22.80 5.33 -3.19
C ALA A 102 21.57 4.82 -2.44
N ASN A 103 20.53 4.46 -3.19
CA ASN A 103 19.33 3.85 -2.64
C ASN A 103 19.39 2.33 -2.82
N ASP A 104 19.92 1.64 -1.82
CA ASP A 104 20.02 0.18 -1.80
C ASP A 104 18.64 -0.52 -1.80
N HIS A 105 17.58 0.23 -1.50
CA HIS A 105 16.22 -0.30 -1.44
C HIS A 105 15.53 -0.34 -2.82
N PHE A 106 15.85 0.59 -3.73
CA PHE A 106 15.08 0.81 -4.98
C PHE A 106 15.99 0.83 -6.23
N ALA A 107 17.05 0.02 -6.25
CA ALA A 107 18.12 0.13 -7.26
C ALA A 107 17.70 -0.12 -8.73
N GLU A 108 16.50 -0.63 -8.99
CA GLU A 108 16.02 -1.00 -10.33
C GLU A 108 14.99 -0.04 -10.92
N PHE A 109 14.42 0.82 -10.08
CA PHE A 109 13.47 1.83 -10.48
C PHE A 109 14.12 3.20 -10.31
N GLU A 110 13.99 4.03 -11.33
CA GLU A 110 14.41 5.43 -11.22
C GLU A 110 13.41 6.18 -10.31
N ASN A 111 13.93 7.09 -9.47
CA ASN A 111 13.12 7.93 -8.60
C ASN A 111 12.20 7.11 -7.68
N LEU A 112 10.89 7.38 -7.76
CA LEU A 112 9.84 6.77 -6.96
C LEU A 112 8.94 5.87 -7.83
N ASP A 113 9.43 5.43 -8.99
CA ASP A 113 8.66 4.64 -9.95
C ASP A 113 8.22 3.28 -9.38
N GLU A 114 8.98 2.69 -8.44
CA GLU A 114 8.61 1.40 -7.81
C GLU A 114 7.24 1.47 -7.13
N PHE A 115 6.85 2.63 -6.57
CA PHE A 115 5.52 2.80 -5.96
C PHE A 115 4.40 2.64 -6.98
N PHE A 116 4.60 3.14 -8.20
CA PHE A 116 3.65 3.01 -9.30
C PHE A 116 3.68 1.61 -9.91
N ALA A 117 4.87 1.05 -10.15
CA ALA A 117 5.06 -0.30 -10.67
C ALA A 117 4.40 -1.36 -9.77
N THR A 118 4.59 -1.20 -8.46
CA THR A 118 4.05 -2.09 -7.44
C THR A 118 2.52 -1.97 -7.28
N ALA A 119 1.97 -0.76 -7.50
CA ALA A 119 0.53 -0.50 -7.40
C ALA A 119 -0.25 -0.90 -8.66
N ALA A 120 0.32 -0.68 -9.86
CA ALA A 120 -0.38 -0.85 -11.14
C ALA A 120 -1.10 -2.19 -11.33
N PRO A 121 -0.48 -3.37 -11.07
CA PRO A 121 -1.16 -4.66 -11.28
C PRO A 121 -2.18 -4.98 -10.19
N ARG A 122 -2.29 -4.14 -9.15
CA ARG A 122 -3.08 -4.45 -7.96
C ARG A 122 -4.43 -3.78 -7.94
N PHE A 123 -4.75 -2.75 -8.72
CA PHE A 123 -6.09 -2.14 -8.68
C PHE A 123 -7.19 -3.15 -9.06
N GLN A 124 -8.36 -3.06 -8.41
CA GLN A 124 -9.51 -3.94 -8.68
C GLN A 124 -10.82 -3.20 -8.96
N THR A 125 -10.84 -1.88 -8.80
CA THR A 125 -12.01 -1.04 -9.09
C THR A 125 -11.72 -0.06 -10.21
N GLU A 126 -12.71 0.17 -11.09
CA GLU A 126 -12.63 1.18 -12.16
C GLU A 126 -12.30 2.57 -11.60
N PHE A 127 -12.85 2.90 -10.42
CA PHE A 127 -12.55 4.16 -9.73
C PHE A 127 -11.08 4.26 -9.28
N GLY A 128 -10.50 3.16 -8.77
CA GLY A 128 -9.10 3.10 -8.39
C GLY A 128 -8.17 3.25 -9.60
N GLU A 129 -8.47 2.54 -10.69
CA GLU A 129 -7.72 2.63 -11.96
C GLU A 129 -7.75 4.05 -12.53
N ASP A 130 -8.91 4.69 -12.57
CA ASP A 130 -9.06 6.08 -13.05
C ASP A 130 -8.26 7.09 -12.22
N LEU A 131 -8.21 6.92 -10.90
CA LEU A 131 -7.43 7.78 -10.03
C LEU A 131 -5.93 7.53 -10.19
N PHE A 132 -5.53 6.26 -10.31
CA PHE A 132 -4.14 5.88 -10.54
C PHE A 132 -3.59 6.55 -11.81
N GLU A 133 -4.31 6.44 -12.93
CA GLU A 133 -3.88 7.04 -14.20
C GLU A 133 -3.79 8.58 -14.11
N GLN A 134 -4.70 9.23 -13.40
CA GLN A 134 -4.62 10.68 -13.16
C GLN A 134 -3.41 11.09 -12.33
N ILE A 135 -3.05 10.30 -11.33
CA ILE A 135 -1.90 10.58 -10.45
C ILE A 135 -0.60 10.30 -11.20
N LYS A 136 -0.51 9.16 -11.89
CA LYS A 136 0.62 8.78 -12.73
C LYS A 136 0.89 9.85 -13.80
N THR A 137 -0.15 10.31 -14.50
CA THR A 137 -0.02 11.40 -15.49
C THR A 137 0.60 12.66 -14.87
N LYS A 138 0.20 13.03 -13.65
CA LYS A 138 0.79 14.19 -12.95
C LYS A 138 2.23 13.92 -12.54
N TYR A 139 2.55 12.72 -12.09
CA TYR A 139 3.91 12.32 -11.72
C TYR A 139 4.86 12.36 -12.92
N GLU A 140 4.46 11.82 -14.06
CA GLU A 140 5.22 11.89 -15.32
C GLU A 140 5.46 13.33 -15.78
N GLN A 141 4.50 14.24 -15.54
CA GLN A 141 4.66 15.66 -15.84
C GLN A 141 5.70 16.34 -14.94
N GLU A 142 5.78 15.98 -13.66
CA GLU A 142 6.81 16.50 -12.75
C GLU A 142 8.20 15.94 -13.13
N LEU A 143 8.29 14.64 -13.45
CA LEU A 143 9.52 13.99 -13.89
C LEU A 143 10.03 14.49 -15.26
N GLY A 144 9.12 14.85 -16.16
CA GLY A 144 9.46 15.12 -17.56
C GLY A 144 9.78 13.88 -18.40
N ARG A 145 9.48 12.68 -17.89
CA ARG A 145 9.60 11.38 -18.58
C ARG A 145 8.45 10.43 -18.18
N PRO A 146 8.18 9.38 -18.98
CA PRO A 146 7.24 8.34 -18.59
C PRO A 146 7.69 7.60 -17.32
N CYS A 147 6.71 7.17 -16.53
CA CYS A 147 6.91 6.36 -15.33
C CYS A 147 7.20 4.91 -15.74
N GLN A 148 8.21 4.29 -15.14
CA GLN A 148 8.50 2.87 -15.30
C GLN A 148 7.48 2.07 -14.47
N LEU A 149 6.89 1.03 -15.08
CA LEU A 149 5.94 0.10 -14.45
C LEU A 149 6.46 -1.32 -14.54
#